data_AF-A0A814IWR4-F1
#
_entry.id   AF-A0A814IWR4-F1
#
_cell.length_a   1.000
_cell.length_b   1.000
_cell.length_c   1.000
_cell.angle_alpha   90.00
_cell.angle_beta   90.00
_cell.angle_gamma   90.00
#
_symmetry.space_group_name_H-M   'P 1'
#
loop_
_entity.id
_entity.type
_entity.pdbx_description
1 polymer ?
#
loop_
_entity_poly.entity_id
_entity_poly.type
_entity_poly.pdbx_seq_one_letter_code
_entity_poly.pdbx_strand_id
1 'polypeptide(L)'
;MHEKYFYTLPFHFDYLYEFSNNFKTNARLWYSNVKSLELCLTEKYNFQFLKDLKSQMPKLNLIKFTSCDSNKNEMKNNITFDNVTTCEYNENVKDWILYRLPNLKHLILSSKELVSIDNQVAEIFNKKIQYLDIKIHSDVDYLPEISYMYWSNVQYISLYLCYNQQIYQCHANHVIKILKYFQNLKTLTVYLIPTRFDSILRLNKFIESLNADEVRDNYQVKHFGVYSLFSKIIS
;
A
#
# COMPACT_ATOMS: atom_id res chain seq x y z
N MET A 1 -6.78 21.61 17.99
CA MET A 1 -6.58 20.57 19.02
C MET A 1 -5.59 21.11 20.05
N HIS A 2 -5.92 21.14 21.35
CA HIS A 2 -5.09 21.80 22.36
C HIS A 2 -3.81 21.00 22.68
N GLU A 3 -2.65 21.66 22.60
CA GLU A 3 -1.29 21.10 22.81
C GLU A 3 -1.05 20.44 24.18
N LYS A 4 -1.94 20.66 25.16
CA LYS A 4 -1.74 20.24 26.57
C LYS A 4 -2.38 18.90 26.95
N TYR A 5 -3.14 18.24 26.07
CA TYR A 5 -3.84 16.99 26.38
C TYR A 5 -3.04 15.70 26.15
N PHE A 6 -1.78 15.79 25.70
CA PHE A 6 -0.92 14.63 25.43
C PHE A 6 -0.40 13.89 26.69
N TYR A 7 -0.67 14.39 27.90
CA TYR A 7 0.12 14.03 29.09
C TYR A 7 -0.54 13.09 30.12
N THR A 8 -1.78 12.62 29.93
CA THR A 8 -2.48 11.92 31.04
C THR A 8 -3.07 10.55 30.75
N LEU A 9 -2.92 9.97 29.56
CA LEU A 9 -3.39 8.61 29.27
C LEU A 9 -2.39 7.86 28.38
N PRO A 10 -2.27 6.53 28.51
CA PRO A 10 -1.44 5.70 27.64
C PRO A 10 -2.11 5.58 26.26
N PHE A 11 -2.11 6.68 25.51
CA PHE A 11 -2.61 6.68 24.15
C PHE A 11 -1.59 5.97 23.24
N HIS A 12 -1.98 4.81 22.73
CA HIS A 12 -1.28 4.10 21.67
C HIS A 12 -1.55 4.83 20.36
N PHE A 13 -0.71 5.81 20.01
CA PHE A 13 -0.76 6.45 18.70
C PHE A 13 0.00 5.58 17.70
N ASP A 14 -0.69 4.63 17.08
CA ASP A 14 -0.14 3.91 15.93
C ASP A 14 0.01 4.81 14.71
N TYR A 15 -0.69 5.95 14.69
CA TYR A 15 -0.90 6.81 13.53
C TYR A 15 -0.73 8.30 13.86
N LEU A 16 -0.08 9.05 12.97
CA LEU A 16 0.12 10.50 13.11
C LEU A 16 -0.20 11.21 11.81
N TYR A 17 -1.01 12.26 11.92
CA TYR A 17 -1.39 13.16 10.84
C TYR A 17 -0.67 14.50 11.01
N GLU A 18 0.26 14.79 10.09
CA GLU A 18 0.97 16.06 9.89
C GLU A 18 1.69 16.72 11.10
N PHE A 19 2.96 17.11 10.88
CA PHE A 19 3.76 17.86 11.85
C PHE A 19 4.06 19.29 11.41
N SER A 20 3.95 20.23 12.34
CA SER A 20 4.57 21.56 12.27
C SER A 20 5.97 21.50 12.91
N ASN A 21 7.00 21.23 12.10
CA ASN A 21 8.45 21.44 12.33
C ASN A 21 9.12 21.13 13.71
N ASN A 22 8.43 20.55 14.70
CA ASN A 22 8.95 20.41 16.06
C ASN A 22 8.78 18.98 16.57
N PHE A 23 9.67 18.07 16.16
CA PHE A 23 9.82 16.76 16.84
C PHE A 23 10.27 16.88 18.31
N LYS A 24 10.73 18.07 18.72
CA LYS A 24 11.20 18.37 20.08
C LYS A 24 10.07 18.34 21.11
N THR A 25 8.85 18.72 20.73
CA THR A 25 7.68 18.57 21.59
C THR A 25 7.24 17.10 21.58
N ASN A 26 7.15 16.48 22.75
CA ASN A 26 6.68 15.11 22.97
C ASN A 26 7.58 13.96 22.45
N ALA A 27 8.91 14.16 22.37
CA ALA A 27 9.91 13.16 21.94
C ALA A 27 9.72 11.74 22.53
N ARG A 28 9.30 11.62 23.79
CA ARG A 28 9.03 10.33 24.44
C ARG A 28 7.90 9.54 23.78
N LEU A 29 6.85 10.22 23.28
CA LEU A 29 5.74 9.58 22.56
C LEU A 29 6.20 9.06 21.20
N TRP A 30 6.99 9.86 20.48
CA TRP A 30 7.54 9.51 19.16
C TRP A 30 8.44 8.28 19.23
N TYR A 31 9.35 8.27 20.22
CA TYR A 31 10.39 7.27 20.32
C TYR A 31 9.85 5.87 20.66
N SER A 32 8.80 5.81 21.48
CA SER A 32 8.39 4.56 22.11
C SER A 32 7.29 3.82 21.36
N ASN A 33 6.35 4.54 20.73
CA ASN A 33 5.05 3.93 20.38
C ASN A 33 4.67 4.02 18.91
N VAL A 34 5.24 4.94 18.13
CA VAL A 34 4.74 5.18 16.78
C VAL A 34 5.42 4.26 15.76
N LYS A 35 4.61 3.54 15.00
CA LYS A 35 5.05 2.64 13.92
C LYS A 35 4.68 3.14 12.53
N SER A 36 3.66 4.00 12.41
CA SER A 36 3.25 4.55 11.13
C SER A 36 3.19 6.07 11.12
N LEU A 37 3.43 6.65 9.95
CA LEU A 37 3.43 8.09 9.73
C LEU A 37 2.72 8.41 8.44
N GLU A 38 1.85 9.42 8.45
CA GLU A 38 1.25 9.98 7.25
C GLU A 38 1.78 11.40 7.00
N LEU A 39 2.27 11.64 5.79
CA LEU A 39 2.97 12.85 5.39
C LEU A 39 2.22 13.62 4.30
N CYS A 40 1.96 14.90 4.54
CA CYS A 40 1.53 15.83 3.48
C CYS A 40 2.69 16.16 2.56
N LEU A 41 2.62 15.90 1.26
CA LEU A 41 3.71 16.23 0.33
C LEU A 41 3.98 17.73 0.34
N THR A 42 5.10 18.11 0.95
CA THR A 42 5.44 19.51 1.25
C THR A 42 6.95 19.70 1.15
N GLU A 43 7.39 20.95 0.96
CA GLU A 43 8.83 21.29 0.87
C GLU A 43 9.58 21.15 2.21
N LYS A 44 8.87 21.00 3.33
CA LYS A 44 9.45 20.90 4.68
C LYS A 44 10.23 19.60 4.93
N TYR A 45 10.15 18.59 4.06
CA TYR A 45 10.88 17.32 4.20
C TYR A 45 12.34 17.42 3.77
N ASN A 46 13.04 18.36 4.39
CA ASN A 46 14.44 18.61 4.18
C ASN A 46 15.31 17.56 4.91
N PHE A 47 16.63 17.68 4.78
CA PHE A 47 17.59 16.73 5.36
C PHE A 47 17.50 16.68 6.88
N GLN A 48 17.26 17.82 7.52
CA GLN A 48 17.10 17.88 8.97
C GLN A 48 15.84 17.13 9.41
N PHE A 49 14.73 17.30 8.69
CA PHE A 49 13.50 16.54 8.93
C PHE A 49 13.77 15.03 8.86
N LEU A 50 14.51 14.55 7.86
CA LEU A 50 14.81 13.11 7.74
C LEU A 50 15.72 12.59 8.88
N LYS A 51 16.68 13.40 9.34
CA LYS A 51 17.51 13.06 10.51
C LYS A 51 16.66 12.96 11.77
N ASP A 52 15.80 13.95 11.97
CA ASP A 52 14.94 14.01 13.15
C ASP A 52 13.96 12.83 13.12
N LEU A 53 13.36 12.55 11.96
CA LEU A 53 12.48 11.39 11.78
C LEU A 53 13.18 10.07 12.13
N LYS A 54 14.39 9.84 11.60
CA LYS A 54 15.16 8.61 11.86
C LYS A 54 15.52 8.47 13.35
N SER A 55 15.90 9.57 14.00
CA SER A 55 16.34 9.53 15.41
C SER A 55 15.18 9.47 16.41
N GLN A 56 14.07 10.14 16.10
CA GLN A 56 12.92 10.30 17.01
C GLN A 56 11.88 9.20 16.85
N MET A 57 11.83 8.50 15.72
CA MET A 57 10.85 7.44 15.45
C MET A 57 11.55 6.13 15.03
N PRO A 58 12.38 5.53 15.90
CA PRO A 58 13.16 4.34 15.55
C PRO A 58 12.28 3.12 15.25
N LYS A 59 11.02 3.07 15.70
CA LYS A 59 10.08 1.98 15.43
C LYS A 59 9.22 2.18 14.18
N LEU A 60 9.44 3.28 13.45
CA LEU A 60 8.71 3.58 12.22
C LEU A 60 8.95 2.46 11.20
N ASN A 61 7.86 1.82 10.76
CA ASN A 61 7.88 0.76 9.77
C ASN A 61 7.01 1.04 8.53
N LEU A 62 6.12 2.04 8.62
CA LEU A 62 5.16 2.42 7.59
C LEU A 62 5.16 3.93 7.34
N ILE A 63 5.27 4.34 6.07
CA ILE A 63 5.08 5.73 5.64
C ILE A 63 3.93 5.81 4.62
N LYS A 64 2.99 6.73 4.85
CA LYS A 64 1.87 7.07 3.96
C LYS A 64 1.93 8.52 3.52
N PHE A 65 1.20 8.87 2.46
CA PHE A 65 1.19 10.23 1.94
C PHE A 65 -0.22 10.73 1.69
N THR A 66 -0.52 11.93 2.17
CA THR A 66 -1.75 12.65 1.80
C THR A 66 -1.53 13.43 0.49
N SER A 67 -2.59 13.49 -0.29
CA SER A 67 -2.69 14.19 -1.58
C SER A 67 -2.36 15.69 -1.43
N CYS A 68 -1.16 16.10 -1.83
CA CYS A 68 -0.77 17.50 -2.01
C CYS A 68 0.25 17.62 -3.15
N ASP A 69 0.28 18.81 -3.76
CA ASP A 69 1.03 19.11 -4.98
C ASP A 69 2.55 18.85 -4.87
N SER A 70 3.12 18.33 -5.95
CA SER A 70 4.53 17.96 -6.03
C SER A 70 5.42 19.15 -6.40
N ASN A 71 6.46 19.43 -5.61
CA ASN A 71 7.60 20.28 -6.03
C ASN A 71 8.87 19.46 -6.26
N LYS A 72 9.57 19.68 -7.38
CA LYS A 72 10.71 18.86 -7.88
C LYS A 72 12.04 19.10 -7.16
N ASN A 73 12.10 18.93 -5.83
CA ASN A 73 13.38 18.94 -5.12
C ASN A 73 13.89 17.52 -4.91
N GLU A 74 14.85 17.11 -5.75
CA GLU A 74 15.71 15.97 -5.49
C GLU A 74 16.65 16.30 -4.34
N MET A 75 16.51 15.58 -3.23
CA MET A 75 17.38 15.75 -2.09
C MET A 75 18.55 14.77 -2.15
N LYS A 76 19.75 15.28 -2.45
CA LYS A 76 21.00 14.50 -2.34
C LYS A 76 21.43 14.42 -0.88
N ASN A 77 21.16 13.29 -0.22
CA ASN A 77 21.70 12.96 1.10
C ASN A 77 21.67 11.44 1.32
N ASN A 78 22.49 10.90 2.24
CA ASN A 78 22.67 9.45 2.42
C ASN A 78 21.81 8.82 3.54
N ILE A 79 20.75 9.50 4.01
CA ILE A 79 19.91 8.94 5.07
C ILE A 79 19.00 7.84 4.52
N THR A 80 19.09 6.66 5.11
CA THR A 80 18.20 5.51 4.88
C THR A 80 17.29 5.27 6.08
N PHE A 81 16.13 4.64 5.86
CA PHE A 81 15.20 4.22 6.91
C PHE A 81 15.12 2.69 6.93
N ASP A 82 16.06 2.06 7.63
CA ASP A 82 16.26 0.62 7.58
C ASP A 82 15.10 -0.17 8.23
N ASN A 83 14.35 0.46 9.14
CA ASN A 83 13.19 -0.15 9.80
C ASN A 83 11.89 -0.01 9.00
N VAL A 84 11.88 0.83 7.97
CA VAL A 84 10.69 1.07 7.14
C VAL A 84 10.58 -0.03 6.08
N THR A 85 9.54 -0.84 6.22
CA THR A 85 9.25 -1.97 5.34
C THR A 85 8.04 -1.75 4.46
N THR A 86 7.20 -0.75 4.79
CA THR A 86 5.97 -0.43 4.07
C THR A 86 5.94 1.04 3.66
N CYS A 87 5.56 1.31 2.42
CA CYS A 87 5.40 2.67 1.90
C CYS A 87 4.18 2.77 0.99
N GLU A 88 3.47 3.89 1.07
CA GLU A 88 2.49 4.26 0.06
C GLU A 88 3.16 4.91 -1.14
N TYR A 89 2.70 4.55 -2.33
CA TYR A 89 3.07 5.17 -3.59
C TYR A 89 1.82 5.74 -4.27
N ASN A 90 1.91 7.01 -4.67
CA ASN A 90 0.95 7.70 -5.51
C ASN A 90 1.71 8.60 -6.50
N GLU A 91 1.03 9.14 -7.51
CA GLU A 91 1.61 9.96 -8.59
C GLU A 91 2.39 11.19 -8.07
N ASN A 92 2.02 11.68 -6.88
CA ASN A 92 2.65 12.83 -6.23
C ASN A 92 3.79 12.41 -5.27
N VAL A 93 3.86 11.13 -4.89
CA VAL A 93 4.96 10.60 -4.07
C VAL A 93 6.21 10.65 -4.91
N LYS A 94 7.12 11.49 -4.46
CA LYS A 94 8.42 11.62 -5.10
C LYS A 94 9.21 10.33 -4.93
N ASP A 95 9.69 9.80 -6.04
CA ASP A 95 10.60 8.65 -6.14
C ASP A 95 11.74 8.67 -5.10
N TRP A 96 12.21 9.86 -4.69
CA TRP A 96 13.33 10.04 -3.77
C TRP A 96 13.19 9.28 -2.45
N ILE A 97 11.98 9.13 -1.89
CA ILE A 97 11.84 8.43 -0.61
C ILE A 97 12.04 6.93 -0.79
N LEU A 98 11.57 6.35 -1.90
CA LEU A 98 11.63 4.91 -2.15
C LEU A 98 13.09 4.41 -2.21
N TYR A 99 14.00 5.20 -2.80
CA TYR A 99 15.43 4.88 -2.82
C TYR A 99 16.08 4.85 -1.43
N ARG A 100 15.43 5.41 -0.41
CA ARG A 100 15.93 5.49 0.97
C ARG A 100 15.38 4.39 1.88
N LEU A 101 14.55 3.50 1.34
CA LEU A 101 13.92 2.41 2.08
C LEU A 101 14.57 1.08 1.65
N PRO A 102 15.77 0.74 2.15
CA PRO A 102 16.51 -0.42 1.66
C PRO A 102 15.75 -1.74 1.88
N ASN A 103 14.96 -1.83 2.95
CA ASN A 103 14.18 -3.00 3.37
C ASN A 103 12.69 -2.91 2.98
N LEU A 104 12.33 -2.01 2.05
CA LEU A 104 10.98 -1.91 1.53
C LEU A 104 10.56 -3.24 0.90
N LYS A 105 9.46 -3.82 1.37
CA LYS A 105 8.90 -5.08 0.88
C LYS A 105 7.39 -5.03 0.67
N HIS A 106 6.72 -4.01 1.19
CA HIS A 106 5.28 -3.82 1.11
C HIS A 106 4.98 -2.46 0.51
N LEU A 107 4.25 -2.45 -0.61
CA LEU A 107 3.81 -1.25 -1.29
C LEU A 107 2.30 -1.09 -1.14
N ILE A 108 1.85 0.09 -0.75
CA ILE A 108 0.45 0.49 -0.85
C ILE A 108 0.32 1.36 -2.09
N LEU A 109 -0.26 0.81 -3.16
CA LEU A 109 -0.48 1.50 -4.41
C LEU A 109 -1.80 2.29 -4.33
N SER A 110 -1.67 3.61 -4.45
CA SER A 110 -2.77 4.57 -4.46
C SER A 110 -2.77 5.45 -5.72
N SER A 111 -1.89 5.11 -6.67
CA SER A 111 -1.69 5.79 -7.96
C SER A 111 -2.69 5.29 -8.99
N LYS A 112 -3.19 6.14 -9.91
CA LYS A 112 -3.90 5.67 -11.10
C LYS A 112 -2.91 5.23 -12.16
N GLU A 113 -1.81 5.95 -12.29
CA GLU A 113 -0.75 5.65 -13.24
C GLU A 113 0.48 5.05 -12.53
N LEU A 114 1.17 4.13 -13.19
CA LEU A 114 2.49 3.67 -12.74
C LEU A 114 3.59 4.56 -13.33
N VAL A 115 4.75 4.60 -12.66
CA VAL A 115 5.96 5.16 -13.27
C VAL A 115 6.27 4.46 -14.60
N SER A 116 6.98 5.13 -15.51
CA SER A 116 7.57 4.47 -16.69
C SER A 116 8.47 3.30 -16.28
N ILE A 117 8.55 2.26 -17.11
CA ILE A 117 9.39 1.08 -16.86
C ILE A 117 10.88 1.44 -16.83
N ASP A 118 11.28 2.50 -17.54
CA ASP A 118 12.66 2.99 -17.56
C ASP A 118 13.01 3.79 -16.29
N ASN A 119 12.03 4.06 -15.41
CA ASN A 119 12.27 4.70 -14.12
C ASN A 119 12.88 3.69 -13.14
N GLN A 120 13.90 4.08 -12.38
CA GLN A 120 14.55 3.24 -11.37
C GLN A 120 13.58 2.78 -10.25
N VAL A 121 12.46 3.48 -10.03
CA VAL A 121 11.39 3.02 -9.13
C VAL A 121 10.74 1.73 -9.64
N ALA A 122 10.60 1.54 -10.95
CA ALA A 122 10.09 0.29 -11.52
C ALA A 122 10.98 -0.90 -11.12
N GLU A 123 12.29 -0.69 -11.06
CA GLU A 123 13.24 -1.70 -10.58
C GLU A 123 13.02 -2.03 -9.09
N ILE A 124 12.74 -1.02 -8.25
CA ILE A 124 12.38 -1.24 -6.83
C ILE A 124 11.12 -2.09 -6.73
N PHE A 125 10.08 -1.74 -7.49
CA PHE A 125 8.82 -2.48 -7.54
C PHE A 125 9.07 -3.95 -7.89
N ASN A 126 9.82 -4.18 -8.98
CA ASN A 126 10.08 -5.51 -9.49
C ASN A 126 10.92 -6.36 -8.52
N LYS A 127 12.03 -5.79 -8.00
CA LYS A 127 13.03 -6.55 -7.25
C LYS A 127 12.72 -6.69 -5.77
N LYS A 128 12.06 -5.72 -5.14
CA LYS A 128 11.94 -5.68 -3.67
C LYS A 128 10.56 -6.01 -3.14
N ILE A 129 9.50 -5.69 -3.88
CA ILE A 129 8.14 -5.73 -3.35
C ILE A 129 7.61 -7.17 -3.34
N GLN A 130 7.18 -7.61 -2.16
CA GLN A 130 6.59 -8.92 -1.89
C GLN A 130 5.10 -8.82 -1.55
N TYR A 131 4.68 -7.69 -0.98
CA TYR A 131 3.30 -7.40 -0.58
C TYR A 131 2.80 -6.16 -1.32
N LEU A 132 1.63 -6.24 -1.95
CA LEU A 132 1.05 -5.15 -2.72
C LEU A 132 -0.40 -4.92 -2.31
N ASP A 133 -0.69 -3.76 -1.72
CA ASP A 133 -2.07 -3.33 -1.47
C ASP A 133 -2.49 -2.37 -2.59
N ILE A 134 -3.54 -2.70 -3.34
CA ILE A 134 -4.04 -1.92 -4.48
C ILE A 134 -5.33 -1.22 -4.04
N LYS A 135 -5.27 0.10 -3.79
CA LYS A 135 -6.43 0.86 -3.34
C LYS A 135 -7.50 1.00 -4.42
N ILE A 136 -8.71 1.32 -3.96
CA ILE A 136 -9.94 1.43 -4.77
C ILE A 136 -9.84 2.40 -5.96
N HIS A 137 -8.94 3.38 -5.88
CA HIS A 137 -8.78 4.44 -6.88
C HIS A 137 -7.62 4.17 -7.85
N SER A 138 -6.86 3.10 -7.63
CA SER A 138 -5.81 2.71 -8.56
C SER A 138 -6.43 2.07 -9.80
N ASP A 139 -5.89 2.39 -10.98
CA ASP A 139 -6.30 1.74 -12.21
C ASP A 139 -5.76 0.31 -12.19
N VAL A 140 -6.65 -0.66 -12.02
CA VAL A 140 -6.31 -2.07 -11.88
C VAL A 140 -6.24 -2.75 -13.25
N ASP A 141 -6.77 -2.11 -14.29
CA ASP A 141 -7.14 -2.78 -15.54
C ASP A 141 -5.88 -3.27 -16.28
N TYR A 142 -4.79 -2.50 -16.19
CA TYR A 142 -3.50 -2.78 -16.84
C TYR A 142 -2.48 -3.49 -15.95
N LEU A 143 -2.67 -3.52 -14.62
CA LEU A 143 -1.69 -4.07 -13.67
C LEU A 143 -1.28 -5.52 -13.95
N PRO A 144 -2.19 -6.43 -14.33
CA PRO A 144 -1.83 -7.83 -14.57
C PRO A 144 -0.96 -8.02 -15.82
N GLU A 145 -1.20 -7.23 -16.86
CA GLU A 145 -0.54 -7.39 -18.17
C GLU A 145 0.94 -6.97 -18.11
N ILE A 146 1.26 -6.03 -17.22
CA ILE A 146 2.63 -5.55 -16.97
C ILE A 146 3.24 -6.15 -15.69
N SER A 147 2.61 -7.18 -15.12
CA SER A 147 3.04 -7.74 -13.83
C SER A 147 4.47 -8.29 -13.83
N TYR A 148 4.93 -8.86 -14.94
CA TYR A 148 6.32 -9.31 -15.08
C TYR A 148 7.34 -8.16 -15.06
N MET A 149 6.92 -6.96 -15.46
CA MET A 149 7.76 -5.76 -15.51
C MET A 149 7.89 -5.07 -14.16
N TYR A 150 6.83 -5.09 -13.34
CA TYR A 150 6.80 -4.36 -12.07
C TYR A 150 6.69 -5.23 -10.82
N TRP A 151 6.21 -6.46 -10.92
CA TRP A 151 5.69 -7.20 -9.76
C TRP A 151 6.18 -8.64 -9.71
N SER A 152 7.33 -8.94 -10.32
CA SER A 152 7.83 -10.32 -10.44
C SER A 152 7.99 -11.01 -9.09
N ASN A 153 8.36 -10.28 -8.02
CA ASN A 153 8.57 -10.83 -6.68
C ASN A 153 7.34 -10.77 -5.76
N VAL A 154 6.20 -10.27 -6.25
CA VAL A 154 4.98 -10.12 -5.43
C VAL A 154 4.38 -11.48 -5.12
N GLN A 155 4.19 -11.75 -3.83
CA GLN A 155 3.63 -12.99 -3.28
C GLN A 155 2.26 -12.79 -2.64
N TYR A 156 1.96 -11.57 -2.20
CA TYR A 156 0.74 -11.25 -1.47
C TYR A 156 0.10 -9.99 -2.03
N ILE A 157 -1.19 -10.07 -2.37
CA ILE A 157 -1.94 -8.92 -2.87
C ILE A 157 -3.18 -8.70 -2.02
N SER A 158 -3.42 -7.45 -1.62
CA SER A 158 -4.71 -6.99 -1.11
C SER A 158 -5.34 -6.08 -2.16
N LEU A 159 -6.44 -6.49 -2.76
CA LEU A 159 -7.15 -5.72 -3.78
C LEU A 159 -8.43 -5.15 -3.18
N TYR A 160 -8.57 -3.82 -3.21
CA TYR A 160 -9.77 -3.13 -2.74
C TYR A 160 -10.62 -2.71 -3.93
N LEU A 161 -11.84 -3.23 -4.04
CA LEU A 161 -12.74 -2.97 -5.16
C LEU A 161 -13.99 -2.22 -4.69
N CYS A 162 -14.36 -1.16 -5.42
CA CYS A 162 -15.62 -0.47 -5.21
C CYS A 162 -16.71 -1.21 -5.95
N TYR A 163 -17.57 -1.92 -5.22
CA TYR A 163 -18.58 -2.73 -5.90
C TYR A 163 -19.79 -1.87 -6.32
N ASN A 164 -19.94 -1.67 -7.63
CA ASN A 164 -21.17 -1.23 -8.26
C ASN A 164 -21.80 -2.40 -9.06
N GLN A 165 -23.12 -2.56 -8.99
CA GLN A 165 -23.86 -3.72 -9.53
C GLN A 165 -23.66 -3.94 -11.03
N GLN A 166 -23.19 -2.94 -11.77
CA GLN A 166 -22.99 -2.99 -13.22
C GLN A 166 -21.59 -3.48 -13.65
N ILE A 167 -20.64 -3.72 -12.71
CA ILE A 167 -19.20 -3.88 -13.03
C ILE A 167 -18.61 -5.20 -12.49
N TYR A 168 -19.39 -6.08 -11.87
CA TYR A 168 -18.85 -7.27 -11.19
C TYR A 168 -18.10 -8.25 -12.10
N GLN A 169 -18.54 -8.42 -13.35
CA GLN A 169 -17.84 -9.25 -14.34
C GLN A 169 -16.47 -8.67 -14.69
N CYS A 170 -16.35 -7.34 -14.79
CA CYS A 170 -15.08 -6.66 -15.01
C CYS A 170 -14.12 -6.89 -13.84
N HIS A 171 -14.62 -6.74 -12.61
CA HIS A 171 -13.84 -7.05 -11.40
C HIS A 171 -13.41 -8.52 -11.32
N ALA A 172 -14.29 -9.45 -11.70
CA ALA A 172 -13.95 -10.87 -11.74
C ALA A 172 -12.85 -11.15 -12.76
N ASN A 173 -12.92 -10.53 -13.94
CA ASN A 173 -11.88 -10.61 -14.96
C ASN A 173 -10.53 -10.07 -14.44
N HIS A 174 -10.51 -8.94 -13.71
CA HIS A 174 -9.27 -8.43 -13.10
C HIS A 174 -8.67 -9.41 -12.09
N VAL A 175 -9.51 -10.02 -11.26
CA VAL A 175 -9.05 -11.02 -10.29
C VAL A 175 -8.49 -12.26 -10.99
N ILE A 176 -9.16 -12.76 -12.04
CA ILE A 176 -8.63 -13.86 -12.86
C ILE A 176 -7.28 -13.48 -13.48
N LYS A 177 -7.18 -12.29 -14.08
CA LYS A 177 -5.93 -11.80 -14.65
C LYS A 177 -4.82 -11.74 -13.58
N ILE A 178 -5.09 -11.23 -12.38
CA ILE A 178 -4.12 -11.20 -11.28
C ILE A 178 -3.65 -12.62 -10.92
N LEU A 179 -4.59 -13.54 -10.70
CA LEU A 179 -4.30 -14.93 -10.33
C LEU A 179 -3.48 -15.66 -11.42
N LYS A 180 -3.67 -15.28 -12.69
CA LYS A 180 -2.99 -15.86 -13.85
C LYS A 180 -1.60 -15.28 -14.09
N TYR A 181 -1.44 -13.97 -14.03
CA TYR A 181 -0.21 -13.29 -14.46
C TYR A 181 0.83 -13.12 -13.35
N PHE A 182 0.42 -13.07 -12.08
CA PHE A 182 1.37 -12.98 -10.96
C PHE A 182 1.91 -14.38 -10.60
N GLN A 183 2.99 -14.78 -11.26
CA GLN A 183 3.55 -16.14 -11.16
C GLN A 183 3.93 -16.57 -9.74
N ASN A 184 4.45 -15.64 -8.94
CA ASN A 184 4.90 -15.87 -7.57
C ASN A 184 3.80 -15.64 -6.51
N LEU A 185 2.58 -15.35 -6.94
CA LEU A 185 1.45 -15.10 -6.04
C LEU A 185 1.14 -16.34 -5.20
N LYS A 186 1.17 -16.17 -3.87
CA LYS A 186 0.74 -17.16 -2.89
C LYS A 186 -0.66 -16.87 -2.39
N THR A 187 -0.99 -15.59 -2.27
CA THR A 187 -2.27 -15.18 -1.70
C THR A 187 -2.78 -13.89 -2.33
N LEU A 188 -4.05 -13.90 -2.71
CA LEU A 188 -4.82 -12.72 -3.07
C LEU A 188 -5.99 -12.56 -2.11
N THR A 189 -6.11 -11.39 -1.51
CA THR A 189 -7.27 -10.99 -0.71
C THR A 189 -8.04 -9.93 -1.48
N VAL A 190 -9.31 -10.18 -1.76
CA VAL A 190 -10.18 -9.23 -2.47
C VAL A 190 -11.20 -8.68 -1.49
N TYR A 191 -11.10 -7.40 -1.19
CA TYR A 191 -12.06 -6.66 -0.38
C TYR A 191 -13.11 -6.02 -1.30
N LEU A 192 -14.37 -6.39 -1.10
CA LEU A 192 -15.48 -5.70 -1.75
C LEU A 192 -15.99 -4.62 -0.81
N ILE A 193 -15.67 -3.36 -1.11
CA ILE A 193 -16.16 -2.24 -0.33
C ILE A 193 -17.56 -1.89 -0.84
N PRO A 194 -18.61 -2.07 -0.02
CA PRO A 194 -19.97 -1.80 -0.45
C PRO A 194 -20.20 -0.30 -0.58
N THR A 195 -20.77 0.10 -1.72
CA THR A 195 -21.32 1.46 -1.88
C THR A 195 -22.69 1.62 -1.19
N ARG A 196 -23.39 0.51 -0.90
CA ARG A 196 -24.72 0.44 -0.22
C ARG A 196 -24.92 -0.91 0.50
N PHE A 197 -25.89 -0.98 1.42
CA PHE A 197 -26.20 -2.03 2.41
C PHE A 197 -26.41 -3.50 1.96
N ASP A 198 -26.10 -3.89 0.72
CA ASP A 198 -26.43 -5.23 0.20
C ASP A 198 -25.18 -6.01 -0.26
N SER A 199 -24.17 -6.10 0.61
CA SER A 199 -22.81 -6.60 0.29
C SER A 199 -22.73 -8.11 0.06
N ILE A 200 -23.52 -8.92 0.77
CA ILE A 200 -23.41 -10.38 0.75
C ILE A 200 -23.89 -10.99 -0.57
N LEU A 201 -25.07 -10.57 -1.06
CA LEU A 201 -25.62 -11.04 -2.34
C LEU A 201 -24.69 -10.68 -3.53
N ARG A 202 -23.96 -9.57 -3.39
CA ARG A 202 -23.02 -9.06 -4.40
C ARG A 202 -21.72 -9.87 -4.44
N LEU A 203 -21.19 -10.27 -3.29
CA LEU A 203 -20.02 -11.13 -3.21
C LEU A 203 -20.29 -12.48 -3.87
N ASN A 204 -21.47 -13.07 -3.65
CA ASN A 204 -21.85 -14.35 -4.26
C ASN A 204 -21.89 -14.25 -5.80
N LYS A 205 -22.50 -13.21 -6.37
CA LYS A 205 -22.52 -12.99 -7.83
C LYS A 205 -21.13 -12.77 -8.43
N PHE A 206 -20.26 -12.03 -7.72
CA PHE A 206 -18.86 -11.88 -8.09
C PHE A 206 -18.14 -13.23 -8.13
N ILE A 207 -18.34 -14.07 -7.10
CA ILE A 207 -17.74 -15.41 -7.04
C ILE A 207 -18.28 -16.31 -8.16
N GLU A 208 -19.58 -16.28 -8.43
CA GLU A 208 -20.19 -17.02 -9.55
C GLU A 208 -19.58 -16.62 -10.90
N SER A 209 -19.19 -15.35 -11.06
CA SER A 209 -18.53 -14.86 -12.28
C SER A 209 -17.04 -15.14 -12.36
N LEU A 210 -16.39 -15.57 -11.26
CA LEU A 210 -15.04 -16.11 -11.32
C LEU A 210 -15.14 -17.51 -11.92
N ASN A 211 -14.90 -17.63 -13.22
CA ASN A 211 -14.97 -18.89 -13.96
C ASN A 211 -14.27 -20.01 -13.19
N ALA A 212 -15.06 -20.93 -12.65
CA ALA A 212 -14.72 -21.55 -11.38
C ALA A 212 -13.62 -22.62 -11.48
N ASP A 213 -13.48 -23.27 -12.62
CA ASP A 213 -12.63 -24.45 -12.74
C ASP A 213 -11.13 -24.08 -12.72
N GLU A 214 -10.69 -23.12 -13.54
CA GLU A 214 -9.28 -22.68 -13.57
C GLU A 214 -8.80 -22.11 -12.23
N VAL A 215 -9.67 -21.38 -11.52
CA VAL A 215 -9.34 -20.82 -10.21
C VAL A 215 -9.34 -21.92 -9.13
N ARG A 216 -10.32 -22.83 -9.13
CA ARG A 216 -10.44 -23.89 -8.11
C ARG A 216 -9.33 -24.94 -8.22
N ASP A 217 -8.86 -25.22 -9.42
CA ASP A 217 -7.77 -26.17 -9.63
C ASP A 217 -6.43 -25.69 -9.05
N ASN A 218 -6.25 -24.36 -8.97
CA ASN A 218 -4.98 -23.75 -8.57
C ASN A 218 -5.04 -23.05 -7.19
N TYR A 219 -6.23 -22.71 -6.71
CA TYR A 219 -6.41 -21.92 -5.50
C TYR A 219 -7.54 -22.45 -4.60
N GLN A 220 -7.26 -22.54 -3.30
CA GLN A 220 -8.28 -22.65 -2.27
C GLN A 220 -8.94 -21.28 -2.05
N VAL A 221 -10.26 -21.21 -2.17
CA VAL A 221 -11.03 -19.98 -1.96
C VAL A 221 -11.78 -20.04 -0.63
N LYS A 222 -11.64 -19.00 0.20
CA LYS A 222 -12.38 -18.83 1.47
C LYS A 222 -13.10 -17.49 1.49
N HIS A 223 -14.27 -17.44 2.12
CA HIS A 223 -15.13 -16.26 2.14
C HIS A 223 -15.38 -15.78 3.57
N PHE A 224 -15.30 -14.46 3.75
CA PHE A 224 -15.39 -13.82 5.07
C PHE A 224 -16.21 -12.53 4.98
N GLY A 225 -17.49 -12.66 4.60
CA GLY A 225 -18.48 -11.57 4.59
C GLY A 225 -18.20 -10.43 3.61
N VAL A 226 -17.14 -9.66 3.85
CA VAL A 226 -16.72 -8.47 3.09
C VAL A 226 -15.45 -8.70 2.24
N TYR A 227 -14.81 -9.86 2.38
CA TYR A 227 -13.67 -10.23 1.55
C TYR A 227 -13.64 -11.71 1.18
N SER A 228 -12.91 -12.00 0.10
CA SER A 228 -12.55 -13.36 -0.33
C SER A 228 -11.04 -13.53 -0.33
N LEU A 229 -10.60 -14.69 0.12
CA LEU A 229 -9.19 -15.10 0.18
C LEU A 229 -8.95 -16.22 -0.83
N PHE A 230 -7.98 -16.02 -1.72
CA PHE A 230 -7.51 -17.01 -2.69
C PHE A 230 -6.10 -17.41 -2.27
N SER A 231 -5.91 -18.67 -1.87
CA SER A 231 -4.62 -19.22 -1.44
C SER A 231 -4.16 -20.28 -2.42
N LYS A 232 -2.96 -20.13 -2.98
CA LYS A 232 -2.42 -21.06 -3.97
C LYS A 232 -2.27 -22.46 -3.34
N ILE A 233 -2.73 -23.49 -4.03
CA ILE A 233 -2.56 -24.88 -3.60
C ILE A 233 -1.10 -25.23 -3.85
N ILE A 234 -0.39 -25.61 -2.79
CA ILE A 234 0.99 -26.10 -2.90
C ILE A 234 0.89 -27.61 -3.14
N SER A 235 1.15 -28.04 -4.37
CA SER A 235 1.31 -29.44 -4.74
C SER A 235 2.73 -29.95 -4.50
#